data_AF-A0A8J1ZES0-F1
#
_entry.id   AF-A0A8J1ZES0-F1
#
_cell.length_a   1.000
_cell.length_b   1.000
_cell.length_c   1.000
_cell.angle_alpha   90.00
_cell.angle_beta   90.00
_cell.angle_gamma   90.00
#
_symmetry.space_group_name_H-M   'P 1'
#
loop_
_entity.id
_entity.type
_entity.pdbx_description
1 polymer ?
#
loop_
_entity_poly.entity_id
_entity_poly.type
_entity_poly.pdbx_seq_one_letter_code
_entity_poly.pdbx_strand_id
1 'polypeptide(L)'
;MEGFGVMQHEQIGADFYDSLGLPRRVSYLVANHVNAKRFLVSQDAAYHDMLTEASKTTLRHQGGPMSAEEAEAWAANHWHKDSIALRKCDEAAKEPDLPVPTLDDYRPLFIR
;
A
#
# COMPACT_ATOMS: atom_id res chain seq x y z
N MET A 1 -1.15 -6.99 16.71
CA MET A 1 -1.62 -7.21 15.34
C MET A 1 -2.60 -8.38 15.22
N GLU A 2 -3.25 -8.88 16.30
CA GLU A 2 -4.37 -9.85 16.20
C GLU A 2 -4.24 -11.02 15.18
N GLY A 3 -3.01 -11.49 14.89
CA GLY A 3 -2.74 -12.49 13.85
C GLY A 3 -2.67 -11.98 12.39
N PHE A 4 -2.89 -10.69 12.15
CA PHE A 4 -2.84 -10.04 10.84
C PHE A 4 -1.69 -9.02 10.71
N GLY A 5 -0.88 -9.17 9.66
CA GLY A 5 0.17 -8.20 9.29
C GLY A 5 1.52 -8.41 9.99
N VAL A 6 2.56 -7.74 9.45
CA VAL A 6 3.92 -7.68 10.01
C VAL A 6 4.25 -6.23 10.31
N MET A 7 4.88 -5.96 11.46
CA MET A 7 5.13 -4.57 11.92
C MET A 7 6.08 -3.90 10.94
N GLN A 8 5.71 -2.72 10.46
CA GLN A 8 6.53 -1.90 9.58
C GLN A 8 6.94 -2.59 8.28
N HIS A 9 6.15 -3.54 7.79
CA HIS A 9 6.46 -4.28 6.55
C HIS A 9 6.61 -3.36 5.32
N GLU A 10 5.90 -2.25 5.31
CA GLU A 10 5.98 -1.20 4.30
C GLU A 10 7.38 -0.56 4.27
N GLN A 11 7.98 -0.31 5.44
CA GLN A 11 9.32 0.27 5.53
C GLN A 11 10.39 -0.79 5.27
N ILE A 12 10.26 -1.99 5.84
CA ILE A 12 11.20 -3.09 5.62
C ILE A 12 11.29 -3.44 4.13
N GLY A 13 10.15 -3.51 3.44
CA GLY A 13 10.09 -3.77 2.00
C GLY A 13 10.71 -2.64 1.18
N ALA A 14 10.45 -1.38 1.55
CA ALA A 14 11.04 -0.22 0.88
C ALA A 14 12.57 -0.17 1.04
N ASP A 15 13.08 -0.40 2.25
CA ASP A 15 14.52 -0.44 2.53
C ASP A 15 15.21 -1.55 1.74
N PHE A 16 14.56 -2.72 1.65
CA PHE A 16 15.06 -3.81 0.83
C PHE A 16 15.11 -3.42 -0.66
N TYR A 17 14.07 -2.80 -1.20
CA TYR A 17 14.03 -2.37 -2.60
C TYR A 17 15.04 -1.27 -2.92
N ASP A 18 15.26 -0.35 -1.98
CA ASP A 18 16.33 0.65 -2.07
C ASP A 18 17.70 -0.02 -2.07
N SER A 19 17.91 -1.06 -1.25
CA SER A 19 19.18 -1.81 -1.22
C SER A 19 19.50 -2.54 -2.53
N LEU A 20 18.48 -2.87 -3.32
CA LEU A 20 18.61 -3.48 -4.64
C LEU A 20 18.87 -2.44 -5.76
N GLY A 21 18.85 -1.15 -5.45
CA GLY A 21 19.04 -0.07 -6.43
C GLY A 21 17.84 0.14 -7.35
N LEU A 22 16.64 -0.27 -6.93
CA LEU A 22 15.42 -0.01 -7.70
C LEU A 22 15.12 1.50 -7.77
N PRO A 23 14.36 1.97 -8.77
CA PRO A 23 13.99 3.37 -8.86
C PRO A 23 13.25 3.84 -7.60
N ARG A 24 13.60 5.03 -7.08
CA ARG A 24 13.01 5.62 -5.86
C ARG A 24 11.49 5.59 -5.82
N ARG A 25 10.83 5.70 -6.97
CA ARG A 25 9.36 5.60 -7.08
C ARG A 25 8.86 4.26 -6.54
N VAL A 26 9.54 3.15 -6.83
CA VAL A 26 9.14 1.81 -6.40
C VAL A 26 9.19 1.70 -4.88
N SER A 27 10.32 2.05 -4.25
CA SER A 27 10.47 2.01 -2.80
C SER A 27 9.50 2.97 -2.10
N TYR A 28 9.29 4.16 -2.66
CA TYR A 28 8.32 5.11 -2.14
C TYR A 28 6.90 4.54 -2.12
N LEU A 29 6.48 3.90 -3.22
CA LEU A 29 5.14 3.31 -3.33
C LEU A 29 4.94 2.17 -2.32
N VAL A 30 5.96 1.34 -2.12
CA VAL A 30 5.94 0.28 -1.10
C VAL A 30 5.86 0.86 0.29
N ALA A 31 6.67 1.87 0.63
CA ALA A 31 6.60 2.53 1.94
C ALA A 31 5.23 3.18 2.20
N ASN A 32 4.56 3.67 1.16
CA ASN A 32 3.35 4.49 1.29
C ASN A 32 2.04 3.76 1.05
N HIS A 33 2.03 2.45 0.75
CA HIS A 33 0.77 1.75 0.52
C HIS A 33 -0.11 1.68 1.79
N VAL A 34 0.48 1.67 3.00
CA VAL A 34 -0.26 1.79 4.28
C VAL A 34 -0.84 3.20 4.44
N ASN A 35 -0.04 4.23 4.19
CA ASN A 35 -0.50 5.62 4.24
C ASN A 35 -1.62 5.88 3.23
N ALA A 36 -1.54 5.31 2.03
CA ALA A 36 -2.60 5.37 1.03
C ALA A 36 -3.91 4.74 1.54
N LYS A 37 -3.85 3.64 2.31
CA LYS A 37 -5.03 3.08 2.98
C LYS A 37 -5.64 4.08 3.97
N ARG A 38 -4.82 4.62 4.87
CA ARG A 38 -5.26 5.59 5.89
C ARG A 38 -5.88 6.84 5.25
N PHE A 39 -5.28 7.33 4.17
CA PHE A 39 -5.77 8.45 3.38
C PHE A 39 -7.11 8.14 2.71
N LEU A 40 -7.24 7.00 2.01
CA LEU A 40 -8.49 6.67 1.33
C LEU A 40 -9.67 6.55 2.30
N VAL A 41 -9.44 5.98 3.48
CA VAL A 41 -10.45 5.92 4.53
C VAL A 41 -10.79 7.30 5.10
N SER A 42 -9.85 8.23 5.20
CA SER A 42 -10.14 9.60 5.66
C SER A 42 -10.92 10.41 4.62
N GLN A 43 -10.72 10.15 3.33
CA GLN A 43 -11.40 10.86 2.24
C GLN A 43 -12.78 10.30 1.92
N ASP A 44 -12.99 8.99 2.13
CA ASP A 44 -14.23 8.31 1.77
C ASP A 44 -14.58 7.25 2.82
N ALA A 45 -15.62 7.53 3.61
CA ALA A 45 -16.11 6.60 4.60
C ALA A 45 -16.59 5.28 3.99
N ALA A 46 -17.10 5.27 2.75
CA ALA A 46 -17.51 4.05 2.06
C ALA A 46 -16.31 3.17 1.69
N TYR A 47 -15.12 3.75 1.53
CA TYR A 47 -13.90 2.99 1.29
C TYR A 47 -13.54 2.11 2.51
N HIS A 48 -13.85 2.55 3.72
CA HIS A 48 -13.67 1.73 4.93
C HIS A 48 -14.44 0.42 4.84
N ASP A 49 -15.66 0.45 4.30
CA ASP A 49 -16.55 -0.71 4.23
C ASP A 49 -16.07 -1.73 3.20
N MET A 50 -15.35 -1.27 2.17
CA MET A 50 -14.72 -2.12 1.16
C MET A 50 -13.47 -2.85 1.65
N LEU A 51 -12.88 -2.43 2.78
CA LEU A 51 -11.70 -3.08 3.31
C LEU A 51 -12.03 -4.52 3.77
N THR A 52 -11.13 -5.45 3.48
CA THR A 52 -11.17 -6.78 4.12
C THR A 52 -11.04 -6.66 5.64
N GLU A 53 -11.50 -7.69 6.36
CA GLU A 53 -11.41 -7.71 7.83
C GLU A 53 -9.95 -7.63 8.33
N ALA A 54 -9.00 -8.20 7.59
CA ALA A 54 -7.57 -8.05 7.86
C ALA A 54 -7.10 -6.58 7.67
N SER A 55 -7.54 -5.92 6.59
CA SER A 55 -7.23 -4.52 6.31
C SER A 55 -7.82 -3.57 7.37
N LYS A 56 -9.06 -3.80 7.84
CA LYS A 56 -9.70 -3.04 8.94
C LYS A 56 -8.98 -3.24 10.27
N THR A 57 -8.59 -4.47 10.57
CA THR A 57 -7.88 -4.80 11.81
C THR A 57 -6.50 -4.14 11.86
N THR A 58 -5.73 -4.25 10.79
CA THR A 58 -4.43 -3.60 10.70
C THR A 58 -4.53 -2.07 10.67
N LEU A 59 -5.59 -1.49 10.10
CA LEU A 59 -5.82 -0.05 10.10
C LEU A 59 -5.88 0.53 11.52
N ARG A 60 -6.55 -0.15 12.47
CA ARG A 60 -6.61 0.28 13.87
C ARG A 60 -5.22 0.35 14.52
N HIS A 61 -4.34 -0.58 14.17
CA HIS A 61 -2.97 -0.61 14.67
C HIS A 61 -2.03 0.38 13.94
N GLN A 62 -2.42 0.85 12.76
CA GLN A 62 -1.65 1.75 11.92
C GLN A 62 -2.01 3.24 12.12
N GLY A 63 -2.78 3.56 13.16
CA GLY A 63 -3.16 4.94 13.49
C GLY A 63 -4.49 5.39 12.90
N GLY A 64 -5.27 4.49 12.29
CA GLY A 64 -6.61 4.82 11.78
C GLY A 64 -6.61 5.73 10.54
N PRO A 65 -7.77 6.30 10.19
CA PRO A 65 -7.89 7.31 9.14
C PRO A 65 -6.97 8.50 9.44
N MET A 66 -6.43 9.12 8.39
CA MET A 66 -5.61 10.34 8.55
C MET A 66 -6.43 11.52 9.08
N SER A 67 -5.78 12.41 9.84
CA SER A 67 -6.29 13.76 10.08
C SER A 67 -6.23 14.62 8.80
N ALA A 68 -6.87 15.78 8.81
CA ALA A 68 -6.82 16.71 7.67
C ALA A 68 -5.38 17.15 7.36
N GLU A 69 -4.59 17.43 8.41
CA GLU A 69 -3.20 17.84 8.30
C GLU A 69 -2.30 16.71 7.79
N GLU A 70 -2.50 15.48 8.28
CA GLU A 70 -1.80 14.29 7.76
C GLU A 70 -2.12 14.06 6.28
N ALA A 71 -3.39 14.19 5.90
CA ALA A 71 -3.86 13.99 4.53
C ALA A 71 -3.28 15.04 3.57
N GLU A 72 -3.28 16.32 3.97
CA GLU A 72 -2.69 17.41 3.19
C GLU A 72 -1.17 17.21 3.02
N ALA A 73 -0.45 16.93 4.11
CA ALA A 73 0.98 16.72 4.09
C ALA A 73 1.38 15.51 3.22
N TRP A 74 0.62 14.41 3.30
CA TRP A 74 0.87 13.21 2.50
C TRP A 74 0.57 13.43 1.01
N ALA A 75 -0.54 14.11 0.69
CA ALA A 75 -0.95 14.41 -0.68
C ALA A 75 -0.02 15.41 -1.40
N ALA A 76 0.83 16.14 -0.67
CA ALA A 76 1.83 17.05 -1.25
C ALA A 76 2.91 16.33 -2.08
N ASN A 77 3.11 15.02 -1.89
CA ASN A 77 4.08 14.25 -2.68
C ASN A 77 3.56 13.98 -4.10
N HIS A 78 4.40 14.18 -5.12
CA HIS A 78 4.01 14.01 -6.53
C HIS A 78 3.62 12.56 -6.90
N TRP A 79 4.00 11.55 -6.11
CA TRP A 79 3.61 10.14 -6.31
C TRP A 79 2.37 9.71 -5.51
N HIS A 80 1.69 10.60 -4.77
CA HIS A 80 0.52 10.20 -3.94
C HIS A 80 -0.57 9.49 -4.77
N LYS A 81 -0.82 9.94 -6.00
CA LYS A 81 -1.80 9.33 -6.91
C LYS A 81 -1.43 7.90 -7.28
N ASP A 82 -0.14 7.64 -7.47
CA ASP A 82 0.35 6.30 -7.76
C ASP A 82 0.20 5.38 -6.53
N SER A 83 0.44 5.91 -5.32
CA SER A 83 0.23 5.18 -4.06
C SER A 83 -1.25 4.81 -3.87
N ILE A 84 -2.16 5.73 -4.21
CA ILE A 84 -3.61 5.46 -4.24
C ILE A 84 -3.93 4.34 -5.24
N ALA A 85 -3.40 4.43 -6.46
CA ALA A 85 -3.64 3.41 -7.49
C ALA A 85 -3.14 2.03 -7.03
N LEU A 86 -1.93 1.95 -6.48
CA LEU A 86 -1.38 0.70 -5.94
C LEU A 86 -2.24 0.15 -4.80
N ARG A 87 -2.71 1.01 -3.89
CA ARG A 87 -3.56 0.58 -2.78
C ARG A 87 -4.91 0.01 -3.23
N LYS A 88 -5.50 0.59 -4.28
CA LYS A 88 -6.73 0.05 -4.87
C LYS A 88 -6.50 -1.32 -5.47
N CYS A 89 -5.36 -1.54 -6.14
CA CYS A 89 -4.97 -2.86 -6.61
C CYS A 89 -4.78 -3.86 -5.45
N ASP A 90 -4.14 -3.45 -4.35
CA ASP A 90 -3.96 -4.30 -3.16
C ASP A 90 -5.31 -4.75 -2.58
N GLU A 91 -6.28 -3.84 -2.42
CA GLU A 91 -7.59 -4.22 -1.89
C GLU A 91 -8.39 -5.11 -2.87
N ALA A 92 -8.23 -4.92 -4.18
CA ALA A 92 -8.88 -5.74 -5.20
C ALA A 92 -8.27 -7.14 -5.35
N ALA A 93 -6.98 -7.32 -5.03
CA ALA A 93 -6.24 -8.56 -5.21
C ALA A 93 -6.48 -9.57 -4.07
N LYS A 94 -7.74 -9.96 -3.84
CA LYS A 94 -8.15 -10.88 -2.77
C LYS A 94 -8.93 -12.11 -3.25
N GLU A 95 -9.04 -12.29 -4.56
CA GLU A 95 -9.68 -13.45 -5.21
C GLU A 95 -8.67 -14.62 -5.36
N PRO A 96 -8.80 -15.71 -4.58
CA PRO A 96 -7.78 -16.77 -4.53
C PRO A 96 -7.64 -17.55 -5.85
N ASP A 97 -8.75 -17.71 -6.57
CA ASP A 97 -8.83 -18.54 -7.78
C ASP A 97 -8.68 -17.73 -9.07
N LEU A 98 -8.34 -16.44 -9.00
CA LEU A 98 -8.14 -15.60 -10.17
C LEU A 98 -6.85 -16.00 -10.89
N PRO A 99 -6.90 -16.44 -12.15
CA PRO A 99 -5.68 -16.73 -12.91
C PRO A 99 -4.90 -15.43 -13.15
N VAL A 100 -3.63 -15.41 -12.73
CA VAL A 100 -2.72 -14.27 -12.89
C VAL A 100 -1.40 -14.73 -13.51
N PRO A 101 -0.65 -13.83 -14.17
CA PRO A 101 0.71 -14.14 -14.64
C PRO A 101 1.62 -14.58 -13.50
N THR A 102 2.61 -15.39 -13.82
CA THR A 102 3.63 -15.85 -12.88
C THR A 102 4.70 -14.78 -12.68
N LEU A 103 5.55 -14.94 -11.65
CA LEU A 103 6.68 -14.03 -11.45
C LEU A 103 7.67 -14.01 -12.64
N ASP A 104 7.81 -15.13 -13.37
CA ASP A 104 8.69 -15.19 -14.53
C ASP A 104 8.18 -14.33 -15.70
N ASP A 105 6.87 -14.14 -15.82
CA ASP A 105 6.28 -13.23 -16.81
C ASP A 105 6.66 -11.76 -16.54
N TYR A 106 6.92 -11.41 -15.27
CA TYR A 106 7.37 -10.06 -14.87
C TYR A 106 8.89 -9.90 -14.87
N ARG A 107 9.68 -10.99 -14.91
CA ARG A 107 11.15 -10.96 -14.87
C ARG A 107 11.77 -9.99 -15.89
N PRO A 108 11.29 -9.87 -17.15
CA PRO A 108 11.85 -8.92 -18.12
C PRO A 108 11.69 -7.45 -17.70
N LEU A 109 10.78 -7.12 -16.78
CA LEU A 109 10.60 -5.76 -16.28
C LEU A 109 11.66 -5.36 -15.23
N PHE A 110 12.27 -6.35 -14.56
CA PHE A 110 13.28 -6.14 -13.53
C PHE A 110 14.71 -6.11 -14.07
N ILE A 111 14.94 -6.70 -15.24
CA ILE A 111 16.25 -6.74 -15.89
C ILE A 111 16.33 -5.53 -16.85
N ARG A 112 16.98 -4.46 -16.41
CA ARG A 112 17.41 -3.34 -17.26
C ARG A 112 18.91 -3.18 -17.20
#